data_AF-W1WVW7-F1
#
_entry.id   AF-W1WVW7-F1
#
_cell.length_a   1.000
_cell.length_b   1.000
_cell.length_c   1.000
_cell.angle_alpha   90.00
_cell.angle_beta   90.00
_cell.angle_gamma   90.00
#
_symmetry.space_group_name_H-M   'P 1'
#
loop_
_entity.id
_entity.type
_entity.pdbx_description
1 polymer ?
#
loop_
_entity_poly.entity_id
_entity_poly.type
_entity_poly.pdbx_seq_one_letter_code
_entity_poly.pdbx_strand_id
1 'polypeptide(L)'
;YLEIQPHTNNMFLVRKGLMPDEQALIDMNKTVIELGEALNKPVCATCDVHYLTPEEKIYREIMLTACGYPDADEQPDLHLRTTDEMLASFPYLSEEKAYEVVVTNTRAINDSIEDIKPVPDGTYSPKIEGADEAFTEMCYRNAKAIYGDPLPRVVQERLDYELDCIISNGYGVLYYIAHKLVKKSLDDGYLVGSRGSVGSSFAATMSEITEVNPLPPHYVCPNCKYSEFFEKGEYAGGFDLPRKDCPECGHALQTNGHDIPFAIFLGFEGDKVPDIDLNFSGDYQAKAHKYTEELFGRDNVFKAGTIGTIADKTAFGYVKKYAEVRDIQARSGFFEHLAKGFTNVKNTTGQHPG
;
A
#
# COMPACT_ATOMS: atom_id res chain seq x y z
N TYR A 1 -32.19 -9.85 0.84
CA TYR A 1 -32.97 -10.37 -0.30
C TYR A 1 -32.66 -11.86 -0.44
N LEU A 2 -33.42 -12.60 -1.24
CA LEU A 2 -33.07 -13.96 -1.69
C LEU A 2 -32.52 -13.89 -3.11
N GLU A 3 -31.61 -14.79 -3.46
CA GLU A 3 -30.98 -14.80 -4.79
C GLU A 3 -31.51 -15.95 -5.65
N ILE A 4 -31.80 -15.61 -6.90
CA ILE A 4 -31.94 -16.57 -7.99
C ILE A 4 -30.94 -16.22 -9.08
N GLN A 5 -30.46 -17.22 -9.81
CA GLN A 5 -29.54 -17.03 -10.92
C GLN A 5 -30.12 -17.65 -12.19
N PRO A 6 -29.64 -17.26 -13.39
CA PRO A 6 -29.91 -18.04 -14.60
C PRO A 6 -29.65 -19.52 -14.33
N HIS A 7 -30.64 -20.37 -14.63
CA HIS A 7 -30.57 -21.82 -14.35
C HIS A 7 -29.34 -22.47 -15.00
N THR A 8 -28.89 -21.92 -16.15
CA THR A 8 -27.67 -22.31 -16.85
C THR A 8 -26.41 -22.18 -16.00
N ASN A 9 -26.34 -21.23 -15.05
CA ASN A 9 -25.22 -21.09 -14.10
C ASN A 9 -25.04 -22.34 -13.24
N ASN A 10 -26.14 -23.07 -12.96
CA ASN A 10 -26.16 -24.19 -12.02
C ASN A 10 -26.14 -25.57 -12.71
N MET A 11 -25.89 -25.63 -14.03
CA MET A 11 -25.83 -26.89 -14.78
C MET A 11 -24.78 -27.87 -14.27
N PHE A 12 -23.76 -27.41 -13.52
CA PHE A 12 -22.80 -28.28 -12.87
C PHE A 12 -23.44 -29.23 -11.85
N LEU A 13 -24.59 -28.87 -11.25
CA LEU A 13 -25.33 -29.74 -10.32
C LEU A 13 -25.93 -30.96 -11.05
N VAL A 14 -26.42 -30.75 -12.27
CA VAL A 14 -26.93 -31.83 -13.14
C VAL A 14 -25.77 -32.73 -13.57
N ARG A 15 -24.65 -32.15 -14.02
CA ARG A 15 -23.46 -32.92 -14.42
C ARG A 15 -22.87 -33.77 -13.29
N LYS A 16 -22.96 -33.29 -12.04
CA LYS A 16 -22.52 -34.02 -10.84
C LYS A 16 -23.57 -35.01 -10.32
N GLY A 17 -24.73 -35.13 -10.95
CA GLY A 17 -25.82 -36.02 -10.53
C GLY A 17 -26.51 -35.60 -9.22
N LEU A 18 -26.33 -34.35 -8.80
CA LEU A 18 -27.00 -33.79 -7.61
C LEU A 18 -28.44 -33.37 -7.91
N MET A 19 -28.72 -33.03 -9.17
CA MET A 19 -30.04 -32.72 -9.69
C MET A 19 -30.33 -33.60 -10.91
N PRO A 20 -31.58 -34.03 -11.13
CA PRO A 20 -31.92 -34.96 -12.21
C PRO A 20 -31.80 -34.33 -13.59
N ASP A 21 -32.22 -33.07 -13.75
CA ASP A 21 -32.29 -32.37 -15.02
C ASP A 21 -32.31 -30.84 -14.85
N GLU A 22 -32.36 -30.14 -15.98
CA GLU A 22 -32.47 -28.68 -16.05
C GLU A 22 -33.81 -28.16 -15.48
N GLN A 23 -34.88 -28.95 -15.59
CA GLN A 23 -36.20 -28.57 -15.05
C GLN A 23 -36.16 -28.47 -13.53
N ALA A 24 -35.44 -29.37 -12.86
CA ALA A 24 -35.22 -29.28 -11.41
C ALA A 24 -34.52 -27.97 -11.01
N LEU A 25 -33.58 -27.45 -11.80
CA LEU A 25 -32.93 -26.16 -11.52
C LEU A 25 -33.91 -24.98 -11.65
N ILE A 26 -34.80 -25.04 -12.65
CA ILE A 26 -35.88 -24.06 -12.83
C ILE A 26 -36.84 -24.12 -11.63
N ASP A 27 -37.20 -25.31 -11.19
CA ASP A 27 -38.12 -25.50 -10.06
C ASP A 27 -37.49 -25.04 -8.73
N MET A 28 -36.17 -25.17 -8.57
CA MET A 28 -35.44 -24.56 -7.45
C MET A 28 -35.58 -23.03 -7.45
N ASN A 29 -35.41 -22.37 -8.60
CA ASN A 29 -35.60 -20.92 -8.69
C ASN A 29 -37.05 -20.52 -8.35
N LYS A 30 -38.06 -21.26 -8.82
CA LYS A 30 -39.46 -21.03 -8.46
C LYS A 30 -39.70 -21.19 -6.96
N THR A 31 -39.12 -22.23 -6.36
CA THR A 31 -39.19 -22.46 -4.91
C THR A 31 -38.61 -21.29 -4.14
N VAL A 32 -37.48 -20.72 -4.57
CA VAL A 32 -36.88 -19.53 -3.94
C VAL A 32 -37.80 -18.31 -4.06
N ILE A 33 -38.45 -18.12 -5.20
CA ILE A 33 -39.43 -17.04 -5.40
C ILE A 33 -40.62 -17.21 -4.45
N GLU A 34 -41.20 -18.41 -4.37
CA GLU A 34 -42.31 -18.73 -3.46
C GLU A 34 -41.93 -18.49 -1.99
N LEU A 35 -40.70 -18.88 -1.61
CA LEU A 35 -40.16 -18.59 -0.28
C LEU A 35 -39.99 -17.09 -0.04
N GLY A 36 -39.54 -16.34 -1.04
CA GLY A 36 -39.44 -14.88 -0.96
C GLY A 36 -40.79 -14.23 -0.68
N GLU A 37 -41.84 -14.66 -1.40
CA GLU A 37 -43.21 -14.19 -1.19
C GLU A 37 -43.74 -14.58 0.19
N ALA A 38 -43.58 -15.84 0.60
CA ALA A 38 -44.03 -16.33 1.90
C ALA A 38 -43.34 -15.64 3.09
N LEU A 39 -42.06 -15.27 2.94
CA LEU A 39 -41.27 -14.60 3.96
C LEU A 39 -41.34 -13.07 3.86
N ASN A 40 -42.05 -12.53 2.86
CA ASN A 40 -42.06 -11.11 2.54
C ASN A 40 -40.64 -10.53 2.40
N LYS A 41 -39.79 -11.23 1.64
CA LYS A 41 -38.42 -10.85 1.33
C LYS A 41 -38.28 -10.64 -0.18
N PRO A 42 -37.64 -9.54 -0.63
CA PRO A 42 -37.40 -9.34 -2.05
C PRO A 42 -36.50 -10.44 -2.60
N VAL A 43 -36.85 -10.95 -3.79
CA VAL A 43 -36.04 -11.89 -4.55
C VAL A 43 -35.35 -11.13 -5.69
N CYS A 44 -34.03 -11.26 -5.78
CA CYS A 44 -33.20 -10.57 -6.75
C CYS A 44 -32.54 -11.59 -7.68
N ALA A 45 -32.61 -11.33 -8.98
CA ALA A 45 -31.88 -12.10 -9.97
C ALA A 45 -30.43 -11.60 -10.07
N THR A 46 -29.46 -12.46 -9.79
CA THR A 46 -28.03 -12.16 -9.84
C THR A 46 -27.31 -13.04 -10.86
N CYS A 47 -26.22 -12.53 -11.45
CA CYS A 47 -25.56 -13.17 -12.59
C CYS A 47 -24.30 -13.96 -12.20
N ASP A 48 -23.76 -13.74 -10.99
CA ASP A 48 -22.47 -14.27 -10.53
C ASP A 48 -21.32 -13.95 -11.49
N VAL A 49 -21.18 -12.65 -11.81
CA VAL A 49 -20.28 -12.14 -12.86
C VAL A 49 -18.83 -12.40 -12.51
N HIS A 50 -18.08 -12.96 -13.47
CA HIS A 50 -16.65 -13.21 -13.33
C HIS A 50 -15.79 -12.60 -14.44
N TYR A 51 -16.41 -12.07 -15.48
CA TYR A 51 -15.76 -11.41 -16.61
C TYR A 51 -16.77 -10.47 -17.31
N LEU A 52 -16.30 -9.55 -18.15
CA LEU A 52 -17.14 -8.49 -18.70
C LEU A 52 -17.98 -8.99 -19.88
N THR A 53 -17.34 -9.60 -20.88
CA THR A 53 -18.01 -10.02 -22.13
C THR A 53 -17.95 -11.54 -22.33
N PRO A 54 -18.85 -12.15 -23.12
CA PRO A 54 -18.85 -13.61 -23.33
C PRO A 54 -17.51 -14.17 -23.83
N GLU A 55 -16.77 -13.40 -24.63
CA GLU A 55 -15.48 -13.82 -25.20
C GLU A 55 -14.38 -13.98 -24.15
N GLU A 56 -14.47 -13.28 -23.02
CA GLU A 56 -13.49 -13.34 -21.93
C GLU A 56 -13.56 -14.64 -21.11
N LYS A 57 -14.58 -15.47 -21.35
CA LYS A 57 -14.72 -16.81 -20.77
C LYS A 57 -13.44 -17.64 -20.90
N ILE A 58 -12.79 -17.55 -22.06
CA ILE A 58 -11.55 -18.29 -22.37
C ILE A 58 -10.44 -18.01 -21.35
N TYR A 59 -10.36 -16.79 -20.80
CA TYR A 59 -9.33 -16.44 -19.82
C TYR A 59 -9.55 -17.19 -18.50
N ARG A 60 -10.80 -17.32 -18.07
CA ARG A 60 -11.16 -18.11 -16.89
C ARG A 60 -10.86 -19.60 -17.12
N GLU A 61 -11.20 -20.15 -18.27
CA GLU A 61 -10.91 -21.54 -18.63
C GLU A 61 -9.40 -21.85 -18.63
N ILE A 62 -8.59 -20.92 -19.16
CA ILE A 62 -7.12 -20.99 -19.11
C ILE A 62 -6.63 -21.04 -17.67
N MET A 63 -7.09 -20.12 -16.82
CA MET A 63 -6.70 -20.07 -15.41
C MET A 63 -7.11 -21.34 -14.64
N LEU A 64 -8.34 -21.82 -14.83
CA LEU A 64 -8.84 -23.03 -14.18
C LEU A 64 -8.08 -24.28 -14.64
N THR A 65 -7.77 -24.38 -15.94
CA THR A 65 -6.92 -25.45 -16.48
C THR A 65 -5.52 -25.41 -15.85
N ALA A 66 -4.93 -24.22 -15.72
CA ALA A 66 -3.62 -24.06 -15.11
C ALA A 66 -3.61 -24.50 -13.64
N CYS A 67 -4.69 -24.21 -12.90
CA CYS A 67 -4.91 -24.63 -11.52
C CYS A 67 -5.30 -26.12 -11.37
N GLY A 68 -5.56 -26.84 -12.47
CA GLY A 68 -5.88 -28.27 -12.45
C GLY A 68 -7.35 -28.59 -12.11
N TYR A 69 -8.27 -27.65 -12.35
CA TYR A 69 -9.70 -27.92 -12.19
C TYR A 69 -10.18 -28.86 -13.30
N PRO A 70 -10.85 -29.99 -12.96
CA PRO A 70 -11.26 -30.99 -13.95
C PRO A 70 -12.43 -30.52 -14.83
N ASP A 71 -13.21 -29.54 -14.38
CA ASP A 71 -14.38 -28.98 -15.06
C ASP A 71 -14.10 -27.61 -15.70
N ALA A 72 -12.82 -27.34 -16.03
CA ALA A 72 -12.40 -26.08 -16.62
C ALA A 72 -13.08 -25.78 -17.97
N ASP A 73 -13.43 -26.81 -18.75
CA ASP A 73 -14.11 -26.69 -20.06
C ASP A 73 -15.64 -26.53 -19.94
N GLU A 74 -16.21 -26.81 -18.77
CA GLU A 74 -17.66 -26.89 -18.59
C GLU A 74 -18.22 -25.72 -17.77
N GLN A 75 -17.52 -24.58 -17.82
CA GLN A 75 -17.92 -23.39 -17.09
C GLN A 75 -19.20 -22.78 -17.69
N PRO A 76 -20.15 -22.33 -16.86
CA PRO A 76 -21.30 -21.58 -17.34
C PRO A 76 -20.88 -20.20 -17.88
N ASP A 77 -21.77 -19.54 -18.61
CA ASP A 77 -21.54 -18.18 -19.08
C ASP A 77 -21.83 -17.18 -17.95
N LEU A 78 -20.76 -16.60 -17.41
CA LEU A 78 -20.73 -15.69 -16.26
C LEU A 78 -20.25 -14.28 -16.65
N HIS A 79 -20.59 -13.82 -17.87
CA HIS A 79 -20.32 -12.44 -18.29
C HIS A 79 -21.28 -11.47 -17.60
N LEU A 80 -20.97 -10.17 -17.68
CA LEU A 80 -21.88 -9.13 -17.21
C LEU A 80 -23.07 -9.03 -18.18
N ARG A 81 -24.15 -9.75 -17.86
CA ARG A 81 -25.38 -9.74 -18.66
C ARG A 81 -26.00 -8.35 -18.68
N THR A 82 -26.49 -7.95 -19.85
CA THR A 82 -27.38 -6.78 -19.96
C THR A 82 -28.74 -7.07 -19.31
N THR A 83 -29.52 -6.04 -19.01
CA THR A 83 -30.88 -6.24 -18.45
C THR A 83 -31.75 -7.11 -19.37
N ASP A 84 -31.66 -6.92 -20.68
CA ASP A 84 -32.45 -7.69 -21.65
C ASP A 84 -32.01 -9.16 -21.70
N GLU A 85 -30.70 -9.43 -21.67
CA GLU A 85 -30.15 -10.78 -21.54
C GLU A 85 -30.57 -11.45 -20.22
N MET A 86 -30.60 -10.67 -19.14
CA MET A 86 -31.01 -11.15 -17.84
C MET A 86 -32.50 -11.50 -17.83
N LEU A 87 -33.37 -10.66 -18.38
CA LEU A 87 -34.81 -10.96 -18.54
C LEU A 87 -35.03 -12.22 -19.39
N ALA A 88 -34.28 -12.34 -20.50
CA ALA A 88 -34.33 -13.52 -21.38
C ALA A 88 -33.85 -14.81 -20.69
N SER A 89 -33.09 -14.72 -19.59
CA SER A 89 -32.60 -15.87 -18.82
C SER A 89 -33.66 -16.50 -17.91
N PHE A 90 -34.84 -15.88 -17.77
CA PHE A 90 -35.97 -16.37 -16.97
C PHE A 90 -37.25 -16.58 -17.81
N PRO A 91 -37.21 -17.35 -18.92
CA PRO A 91 -38.35 -17.50 -19.84
C PRO A 91 -39.55 -18.25 -19.22
N TYR A 92 -39.34 -18.90 -18.09
CA TYR A 92 -40.36 -19.66 -17.34
C TYR A 92 -41.12 -18.81 -16.32
N LEU A 93 -40.76 -17.54 -16.15
CA LEU A 93 -41.50 -16.59 -15.31
C LEU A 93 -42.43 -15.74 -16.19
N SER A 94 -43.50 -15.18 -15.59
CA SER A 94 -44.28 -14.14 -16.26
C SER A 94 -43.42 -12.89 -16.49
N GLU A 95 -43.73 -12.11 -17.52
CA GLU A 95 -43.02 -10.85 -17.79
C GLU A 95 -42.98 -9.93 -16.57
N GLU A 96 -44.09 -9.88 -15.83
CA GLU A 96 -44.24 -9.08 -14.61
C GLU A 96 -43.30 -9.55 -13.50
N LYS A 97 -43.24 -10.86 -13.25
CA LYS A 97 -42.37 -11.44 -12.22
C LYS A 97 -40.89 -11.37 -12.62
N ALA A 98 -40.57 -11.59 -13.89
CA ALA A 98 -39.21 -11.44 -14.42
C ALA A 98 -38.72 -10.00 -14.26
N TYR A 99 -39.54 -9.01 -14.60
CA TYR A 99 -39.20 -7.60 -14.41
C TYR A 99 -39.04 -7.24 -12.93
N GLU A 100 -39.91 -7.78 -12.06
CA GLU A 100 -39.82 -7.59 -10.62
C GLU A 100 -38.47 -8.06 -10.05
N VAL A 101 -38.05 -9.29 -10.34
CA VAL A 101 -36.83 -9.87 -9.75
C VAL A 101 -35.54 -9.36 -10.41
N VAL A 102 -35.58 -9.01 -11.71
CA VAL A 102 -34.40 -8.53 -12.45
C VAL A 102 -34.17 -7.03 -12.28
N VAL A 103 -35.23 -6.23 -12.22
CA VAL A 103 -35.13 -4.76 -12.27
C VAL A 103 -35.65 -4.11 -11.00
N THR A 104 -36.91 -4.37 -10.61
CA THR A 104 -37.56 -3.64 -9.51
C THR A 104 -36.86 -3.91 -8.18
N ASN A 105 -36.68 -5.18 -7.83
CA ASN A 105 -36.09 -5.58 -6.56
C ASN A 105 -34.60 -5.25 -6.50
N THR A 106 -33.85 -5.44 -7.59
CA THR A 106 -32.42 -5.12 -7.65
C THR A 106 -32.16 -3.62 -7.52
N ARG A 107 -32.98 -2.78 -8.15
CA ARG A 107 -32.96 -1.32 -7.94
C ARG A 107 -33.34 -0.94 -6.53
N ALA A 108 -34.39 -1.54 -5.97
CA ALA A 108 -34.78 -1.28 -4.58
C ALA A 108 -33.66 -1.61 -3.58
N ILE A 109 -32.89 -2.69 -3.83
CA ILE A 109 -31.69 -2.98 -3.05
C ILE A 109 -30.63 -1.90 -3.25
N ASN A 110 -30.31 -1.53 -4.49
CA ASN A 110 -29.34 -0.48 -4.77
C ASN A 110 -29.72 0.87 -4.10
N ASP A 111 -30.99 1.26 -4.17
CA ASP A 111 -31.51 2.50 -3.59
C ASP A 111 -31.53 2.47 -2.05
N SER A 112 -31.46 1.28 -1.44
CA SER A 112 -31.35 1.09 0.01
C SER A 112 -29.92 1.20 0.55
N ILE A 113 -28.92 1.23 -0.34
CA ILE A 113 -27.51 1.33 0.03
C ILE A 113 -27.14 2.81 0.16
N GLU A 114 -26.54 3.16 1.30
CA GLU A 114 -25.99 4.50 1.52
C GLU A 114 -24.72 4.74 0.67
N ASP A 115 -24.37 6.00 0.44
CA ASP A 115 -23.10 6.32 -0.21
C ASP A 115 -21.94 6.00 0.75
N ILE A 116 -21.22 4.91 0.46
CA ILE A 116 -20.12 4.41 1.30
C ILE A 116 -18.80 4.86 0.70
N LYS A 117 -18.01 5.58 1.49
CA LYS A 117 -16.61 5.89 1.18
C LYS A 117 -15.67 4.86 1.82
N PRO A 118 -15.10 3.90 1.06
CA PRO A 118 -14.32 2.80 1.63
C PRO A 118 -12.94 3.22 2.16
N VAL A 119 -12.43 4.37 1.71
CA VAL A 119 -11.14 4.93 2.15
C VAL A 119 -11.37 6.36 2.65
N PRO A 120 -11.15 6.64 3.95
CA PRO A 120 -11.37 7.98 4.51
C PRO A 120 -10.40 9.01 3.92
N ASP A 121 -10.79 10.28 3.96
CA ASP A 121 -9.89 11.39 3.61
C ASP A 121 -8.92 11.70 4.76
N GLY A 122 -7.82 12.34 4.39
CA GLY A 122 -6.85 12.92 5.30
C GLY A 122 -5.85 11.92 5.89
N THR A 123 -5.04 12.43 6.81
CA THR A 123 -4.03 11.68 7.55
C THR A 123 -4.40 11.63 9.03
N TYR A 124 -4.11 10.49 9.67
CA TYR A 124 -4.42 10.27 11.08
C TYR A 124 -3.11 10.00 11.81
N SER A 125 -2.48 11.07 12.30
CA SER A 125 -1.19 10.96 12.99
C SER A 125 -1.34 10.36 14.39
N PRO A 126 -0.44 9.46 14.79
CA PRO A 126 -0.44 8.92 16.15
C PRO A 126 -0.11 10.02 17.17
N LYS A 127 -0.62 9.88 18.40
CA LYS A 127 -0.31 10.78 19.52
C LYS A 127 0.30 10.00 20.66
N ILE A 128 1.49 10.42 21.10
CA ILE A 128 2.17 9.91 22.29
C ILE A 128 2.46 11.11 23.18
N GLU A 129 1.97 11.07 24.42
CA GLU A 129 2.16 12.16 25.39
C GLU A 129 3.66 12.40 25.65
N GLY A 130 4.08 13.67 25.58
CA GLY A 130 5.47 14.06 25.82
C GLY A 130 6.43 13.82 24.64
N ALA A 131 5.99 13.20 23.54
CA ALA A 131 6.88 12.83 22.45
C ALA A 131 7.40 14.05 21.67
N ASP A 132 6.54 15.03 21.40
CA ASP A 132 6.92 16.24 20.66
C ASP A 132 7.86 17.14 21.49
N GLU A 133 7.60 17.28 22.80
CA GLU A 133 8.51 17.99 23.70
C GLU A 133 9.86 17.28 23.83
N ALA A 134 9.86 15.96 24.02
CA ALA A 134 11.09 15.17 24.14
C ALA A 134 11.91 15.20 22.84
N PHE A 135 11.25 15.17 21.69
CA PHE A 135 11.89 15.31 20.38
C PHE A 135 12.54 16.69 20.22
N THR A 136 11.80 17.75 20.55
CA THR A 136 12.29 19.14 20.50
C THR A 136 13.50 19.34 21.41
N GLU A 137 13.40 18.93 22.68
CA GLU A 137 14.48 19.08 23.67
C GLU A 137 15.73 18.32 23.22
N MET A 138 15.57 17.09 22.72
CA MET A 138 16.68 16.29 22.20
C MET A 138 17.40 17.00 21.06
N CYS A 139 16.67 17.53 20.08
CA CYS A 139 17.23 18.23 18.93
C CYS A 139 18.05 19.46 19.36
N TYR A 140 17.51 20.31 20.23
CA TYR A 140 18.25 21.48 20.73
C TYR A 140 19.45 21.08 21.59
N ARG A 141 19.32 20.08 22.46
CA ARG A 141 20.42 19.60 23.30
C ARG A 141 21.60 19.12 22.44
N ASN A 142 21.31 18.32 21.41
CA ASN A 142 22.33 17.78 20.53
C ASN A 142 22.94 18.87 19.65
N ALA A 143 22.13 19.80 19.12
CA ALA A 143 22.62 20.96 18.39
C ALA A 143 23.56 21.81 19.24
N LYS A 144 23.20 22.10 20.50
CA LYS A 144 24.03 22.89 21.42
C LYS A 144 25.33 22.19 21.79
N ALA A 145 25.32 20.86 21.91
CA ALA A 145 26.52 20.08 22.17
C ALA A 145 27.54 20.15 21.02
N ILE A 146 27.06 20.35 19.78
CA ILE A 146 27.90 20.41 18.57
C ILE A 146 28.29 21.87 18.26
N TYR A 147 27.33 22.79 18.24
CA TYR A 147 27.49 24.16 17.73
C TYR A 147 27.59 25.24 18.83
N GLY A 148 27.44 24.87 20.10
CA GLY A 148 27.55 25.80 21.24
C GLY A 148 26.21 26.37 21.72
N ASP A 149 26.26 27.15 22.80
CA ASP A 149 25.12 27.87 23.38
C ASP A 149 25.52 29.33 23.66
N PRO A 150 24.94 30.33 22.96
CA PRO A 150 23.83 30.24 22.00
C PRO A 150 24.22 29.58 20.67
N LEU A 151 23.22 29.05 19.97
CA LEU A 151 23.40 28.45 18.64
C LEU A 151 23.74 29.52 17.59
N PRO A 152 24.57 29.20 16.58
CA PRO A 152 24.77 30.06 15.42
C PRO A 152 23.43 30.30 14.70
N ARG A 153 23.26 31.50 14.14
CA ARG A 153 22.03 31.92 13.45
C ARG A 153 21.52 30.90 12.43
N VAL A 154 22.41 30.38 11.59
CA VAL A 154 22.08 29.39 10.53
C VAL A 154 21.49 28.11 11.12
N VAL A 155 22.02 27.65 12.26
CA VAL A 155 21.56 26.44 12.95
C VAL A 155 20.22 26.69 13.64
N GLN A 156 20.10 27.81 14.34
CA GLN A 156 18.89 28.17 15.06
C GLN A 156 17.70 28.39 14.11
N GLU A 157 17.86 29.24 13.08
CA GLU A 157 16.81 29.51 12.10
C GLU A 157 16.34 28.22 11.40
N ARG A 158 17.27 27.33 11.05
CA ARG A 158 16.94 26.04 10.43
C ARG A 158 16.17 25.13 11.37
N LEU A 159 16.64 24.98 12.62
CA LEU A 159 16.05 24.05 13.57
C LEU A 159 14.67 24.52 14.04
N ASP A 160 14.51 25.82 14.29
CA ASP A 160 13.22 26.42 14.69
C ASP A 160 12.17 26.21 13.58
N TYR A 161 12.53 26.47 12.32
CA TYR A 161 11.64 26.27 11.17
C TYR A 161 11.25 24.80 10.98
N GLU A 162 12.23 23.88 10.99
CA GLU A 162 11.93 22.47 10.77
C GLU A 162 11.09 21.87 11.88
N LEU A 163 11.38 22.17 13.15
CA LEU A 163 10.62 21.65 14.29
C LEU A 163 9.17 22.15 14.26
N ASP A 164 8.95 23.43 13.96
CA ASP A 164 7.61 23.99 13.80
C ASP A 164 6.83 23.27 12.69
N CYS A 165 7.43 23.08 11.51
CA CYS A 165 6.81 22.35 10.42
C CYS A 165 6.51 20.87 10.77
N ILE A 166 7.43 20.18 11.43
CA ILE A 166 7.28 18.75 11.78
C ILE A 166 6.16 18.57 12.81
N ILE A 167 6.11 19.42 13.84
CA ILE A 167 5.16 19.30 14.95
C ILE A 167 3.77 19.77 14.54
N SER A 168 3.67 20.92 13.84
CA SER A 168 2.38 21.46 13.37
C SER A 168 1.65 20.50 12.42
N ASN A 169 2.39 19.72 11.62
CA ASN A 169 1.84 18.69 10.74
C ASN A 169 1.69 17.30 11.40
N GLY A 170 2.02 17.16 12.69
CA GLY A 170 1.81 15.93 13.46
C GLY A 170 2.79 14.79 13.17
N TYR A 171 4.01 15.10 12.73
CA TYR A 171 5.07 14.11 12.44
C TYR A 171 6.10 13.94 13.56
N GLY A 172 6.04 14.75 14.62
CA GLY A 172 7.00 14.68 15.75
C GLY A 172 7.08 13.31 16.41
N VAL A 173 5.94 12.64 16.61
CA VAL A 173 5.87 11.27 17.11
C VAL A 173 6.63 10.29 16.21
N LEU A 174 6.49 10.40 14.87
CA LEU A 174 7.19 9.49 13.95
C LEU A 174 8.70 9.67 14.02
N TYR A 175 9.18 10.90 14.11
CA TYR A 175 10.60 11.22 14.31
C TYR A 175 11.13 10.65 15.63
N TYR A 176 10.39 10.87 16.73
CA TYR A 176 10.79 10.37 18.03
C TYR A 176 10.90 8.83 18.06
N ILE A 177 9.98 8.15 17.38
CA ILE A 177 9.99 6.69 17.26
C ILE A 177 11.13 6.21 16.36
N ALA A 178 11.37 6.87 15.24
CA ALA A 178 12.50 6.58 14.37
C ALA A 178 13.83 6.69 15.15
N HIS A 179 14.02 7.73 15.96
CA HIS A 179 15.17 7.85 16.86
C HIS A 179 15.28 6.64 17.79
N LYS A 180 14.18 6.24 18.45
CA LYS A 180 14.20 5.07 19.35
C LYS A 180 14.58 3.77 18.63
N LEU A 181 14.11 3.58 17.39
CA LEU A 181 14.46 2.41 16.58
C LEU A 181 15.95 2.39 16.24
N VAL A 182 16.51 3.52 15.80
CA VAL A 182 17.94 3.64 15.49
C VAL A 182 18.79 3.41 16.75
N LYS A 183 18.46 4.12 17.84
CA LYS A 183 19.19 4.00 19.10
C LYS A 183 19.20 2.57 19.63
N LYS A 184 18.04 1.90 19.64
CA LYS A 184 17.96 0.50 20.06
C LYS A 184 18.83 -0.41 19.19
N SER A 185 18.83 -0.20 17.87
CA SER A 185 19.70 -0.98 16.97
C SER A 185 21.18 -0.80 17.30
N LEU A 186 21.61 0.44 17.55
CA LEU A 186 22.99 0.76 17.94
C LEU A 186 23.36 0.12 19.29
N ASP A 187 22.49 0.21 20.29
CA ASP A 187 22.69 -0.40 21.61
C ASP A 187 22.79 -1.94 21.52
N ASP A 188 22.05 -2.55 20.59
CA ASP A 188 22.10 -3.99 20.28
C ASP A 188 23.31 -4.37 19.40
N GLY A 189 24.16 -3.41 18.99
CA GLY A 189 25.39 -3.62 18.23
C GLY A 189 25.24 -3.60 16.71
N TYR A 190 24.12 -3.09 16.18
CA TYR A 190 23.83 -3.00 14.75
C TYR A 190 23.72 -1.54 14.28
N LEU A 191 24.66 -1.12 13.44
CA LEU A 191 24.60 0.18 12.77
C LEU A 191 23.42 0.26 11.78
N VAL A 192 22.84 1.45 11.64
CA VAL A 192 21.69 1.71 10.76
C VAL A 192 22.14 2.66 9.67
N GLY A 193 21.91 2.29 8.41
CA GLY A 193 22.20 3.16 7.27
C GLY A 193 21.09 4.19 7.07
N SER A 194 21.48 5.44 6.82
CA SER A 194 20.54 6.49 6.41
C SER A 194 20.01 6.26 5.00
N ARG A 195 18.73 6.57 4.74
CA ARG A 195 18.09 6.43 3.42
C ARG A 195 16.98 7.45 3.20
N GLY A 196 16.68 7.71 1.94
CA GLY A 196 15.48 8.46 1.56
C GLY A 196 15.61 9.96 1.82
N SER A 197 14.48 10.65 1.78
CA SER A 197 14.44 12.10 1.90
C SER A 197 14.66 12.62 3.33
N VAL A 198 14.65 11.75 4.35
CA VAL A 198 14.85 12.17 5.75
C VAL A 198 16.22 12.83 5.99
N GLY A 199 17.22 12.51 5.15
CA GLY A 199 18.53 13.18 5.13
C GLY A 199 18.51 14.68 4.80
N SER A 200 17.37 15.21 4.33
CA SER A 200 17.18 16.65 4.10
C SER A 200 16.67 17.42 5.33
N SER A 201 16.33 16.72 6.43
CA SER A 201 15.94 17.34 7.70
C SER A 201 17.11 17.43 8.66
N PHE A 202 17.44 18.65 9.09
CA PHE A 202 18.42 18.90 10.14
C PHE A 202 17.91 18.42 11.51
N ALA A 203 16.60 18.48 11.77
CA ALA A 203 16.00 17.88 12.95
C ALA A 203 16.21 16.35 12.97
N ALA A 204 16.18 15.67 11.82
CA ALA A 204 16.54 14.25 11.71
C ALA A 204 18.03 13.99 12.06
N THR A 205 18.93 14.88 11.63
CA THR A 205 20.35 14.80 12.01
C THR A 205 20.54 14.96 13.52
N MET A 206 19.88 15.96 14.12
CA MET A 206 20.00 16.25 15.55
C MET A 206 19.29 15.23 16.44
N SER A 207 18.36 14.45 15.89
CA SER A 207 17.74 13.30 16.54
C SER A 207 18.42 11.98 16.21
N GLU A 208 19.59 11.98 15.57
CA GLU A 208 20.37 10.77 15.25
C GLU A 208 19.60 9.74 14.40
N ILE A 209 18.61 10.19 13.62
CA ILE A 209 17.87 9.35 12.66
C ILE A 209 18.69 9.15 11.39
N THR A 210 19.46 10.18 11.02
CA THR A 210 20.30 10.22 9.82
C THR A 210 21.69 10.77 10.14
N GLU A 211 22.70 10.25 9.46
CA GLU A 211 24.08 10.75 9.52
C GLU A 211 24.31 11.93 8.57
N VAL A 212 23.38 12.18 7.65
CA VAL A 212 23.44 13.28 6.68
C VAL A 212 23.10 14.59 7.39
N ASN A 213 23.98 15.59 7.28
CA ASN A 213 23.73 16.94 7.77
C ASN A 213 23.37 17.88 6.60
N PRO A 214 22.12 18.37 6.53
CA PRO A 214 21.64 19.16 5.39
C PRO A 214 21.96 20.65 5.46
N LEU A 215 22.69 21.12 6.49
CA LEU A 215 23.13 22.51 6.56
C LEU A 215 24.09 22.85 5.41
N PRO A 216 24.31 24.16 5.13
CA PRO A 216 25.36 24.59 4.22
C PRO A 216 26.74 24.05 4.64
N PRO A 217 27.71 23.92 3.72
CA PRO A 217 29.06 23.49 4.04
C PRO A 217 29.65 24.32 5.18
N HIS A 218 30.22 23.66 6.18
CA HIS A 218 30.75 24.36 7.35
C HIS A 218 31.87 23.62 8.06
N TYR A 219 32.67 24.39 8.79
CA TYR A 219 33.57 23.87 9.82
C TYR A 219 32.89 23.89 11.18
N VAL A 220 33.21 22.92 12.03
CA VAL A 220 32.87 22.92 13.45
C VAL A 220 34.05 22.40 14.28
N CYS A 221 34.35 23.10 15.38
CA CYS A 221 35.39 22.70 16.30
C CYS A 221 34.81 21.78 17.38
N PRO A 222 35.25 20.51 17.50
CA PRO A 222 34.72 19.59 18.50
C PRO A 222 35.05 20.03 19.94
N ASN A 223 36.08 20.86 20.12
CA ASN A 223 36.54 21.34 21.41
C ASN A 223 35.83 22.64 21.86
N CYS A 224 36.08 23.76 21.18
CA CYS A 224 35.56 25.07 21.58
C CYS A 224 34.23 25.47 20.92
N LYS A 225 33.64 24.60 20.08
CA LYS A 225 32.36 24.81 19.39
C LYS A 225 32.32 25.98 18.40
N TYR A 226 33.48 26.54 18.04
CA TYR A 226 33.59 27.48 16.93
C TYR A 226 33.05 26.87 15.64
N SER A 227 32.26 27.63 14.87
CA SER A 227 31.70 27.21 13.60
C SER A 227 31.82 28.31 12.53
N GLU A 228 32.06 27.91 11.28
CA GLU A 228 32.17 28.80 10.11
C GLU A 228 31.38 28.20 8.94
N PHE A 229 30.36 28.91 8.44
CA PHE A 229 29.43 28.44 7.41
C PHE A 229 29.66 29.15 6.06
N PHE A 230 29.47 28.42 4.97
CA PHE A 230 29.57 28.90 3.58
C PHE A 230 28.19 28.83 2.90
N GLU A 231 27.47 29.95 2.87
CA GLU A 231 26.06 30.02 2.44
C GLU A 231 25.90 30.46 0.96
N LYS A 232 26.97 30.86 0.27
CA LYS A 232 26.88 31.46 -1.09
C LYS A 232 27.26 30.47 -2.19
N GLY A 233 27.23 29.18 -1.90
CA GLY A 233 27.60 28.13 -2.83
C GLY A 233 29.09 28.12 -3.16
N GLU A 234 29.95 28.61 -2.25
CA GLU A 234 31.40 28.58 -2.44
C GLU A 234 31.95 27.14 -2.56
N TYR A 235 31.26 26.18 -1.94
CA TYR A 235 31.58 24.75 -1.95
C TYR A 235 30.33 23.92 -2.22
N ALA A 236 30.49 22.78 -2.88
CA ALA A 236 29.40 21.84 -3.15
C ALA A 236 29.00 21.02 -1.92
N GLY A 237 29.95 20.79 -0.99
CA GLY A 237 29.71 20.06 0.25
C GLY A 237 30.83 20.30 1.27
N GLY A 238 30.52 20.10 2.55
CA GLY A 238 31.46 20.26 3.64
C GLY A 238 32.64 19.29 3.56
N PHE A 239 32.44 18.10 2.99
CA PHE A 239 33.53 17.13 2.84
C PHE A 239 34.58 17.55 1.81
N ASP A 240 34.29 18.55 0.97
CA ASP A 240 35.25 19.13 0.02
C ASP A 240 36.07 20.27 0.65
N LEU A 241 35.75 20.69 1.88
CA LEU A 241 36.47 21.75 2.57
C LEU A 241 37.91 21.31 2.91
N PRO A 242 38.93 22.16 2.68
CA PRO A 242 40.30 21.84 3.02
C PRO A 242 40.48 21.68 4.54
N ARG A 243 41.43 20.84 4.96
CA ARG A 243 41.72 20.69 6.39
C ARG A 243 42.25 22.01 6.97
N LYS A 244 41.69 22.44 8.10
CA LYS A 244 42.01 23.69 8.78
C LYS A 244 41.97 23.47 10.29
N ASP A 245 42.84 24.15 11.02
CA ASP A 245 42.79 24.18 12.48
C ASP A 245 41.91 25.33 12.97
N CYS A 246 41.30 25.14 14.14
CA CYS A 246 40.40 26.10 14.73
C CYS A 246 41.16 27.39 15.07
N PRO A 247 40.69 28.56 14.60
CA PRO A 247 41.37 29.83 14.87
C PRO A 247 41.33 30.21 16.36
N GLU A 248 40.36 29.69 17.12
CA GLU A 248 40.16 30.03 18.54
C GLU A 248 40.99 29.15 19.49
N CYS A 249 41.15 27.86 19.20
CA CYS A 249 41.81 26.92 20.13
C CYS A 249 42.88 26.02 19.50
N GLY A 250 43.15 26.15 18.20
CA GLY A 250 44.15 25.36 17.48
C GLY A 250 43.81 23.89 17.25
N HIS A 251 42.63 23.42 17.69
CA HIS A 251 42.21 22.05 17.45
C HIS A 251 41.76 21.84 16.00
N ALA A 252 42.04 20.68 15.41
CA ALA A 252 41.62 20.37 14.03
C ALA A 252 40.10 20.49 13.85
N LEU A 253 39.66 21.27 12.86
CA LEU A 253 38.24 21.44 12.57
C LEU A 253 37.68 20.19 11.89
N GLN A 254 36.44 19.84 12.25
CA GLN A 254 35.63 18.89 11.51
C GLN A 254 34.85 19.64 10.43
N THR A 255 34.52 18.95 9.34
CA THR A 255 33.75 19.51 8.24
C THR A 255 32.46 18.74 8.05
N ASN A 256 31.38 19.44 7.71
CA ASN A 256 30.08 18.82 7.45
C ASN A 256 29.18 19.76 6.62
N GLY A 257 27.98 19.31 6.28
CA GLY A 257 26.97 20.07 5.54
C GLY A 257 26.92 19.71 4.07
N HIS A 258 25.74 19.40 3.56
CA HIS A 258 25.50 19.01 2.17
C HIS A 258 24.57 19.95 1.41
N ASP A 259 24.18 21.07 2.04
CA ASP A 259 23.31 22.11 1.47
C ASP A 259 21.99 21.55 0.89
N ILE A 260 21.30 20.72 1.68
CA ILE A 260 20.09 20.03 1.23
C ILE A 260 18.85 20.78 1.75
N PRO A 261 17.93 21.20 0.87
CA PRO A 261 16.74 21.92 1.29
C PRO A 261 15.70 21.00 1.95
N PHE A 262 15.16 21.43 3.08
CA PHE A 262 14.13 20.70 3.84
C PHE A 262 12.86 20.38 3.04
N ALA A 263 12.49 21.23 2.09
CA ALA A 263 11.28 21.07 1.27
C ALA A 263 11.27 19.78 0.43
N ILE A 264 12.42 19.12 0.22
CA ILE A 264 12.48 17.80 -0.42
C ILE A 264 11.72 16.75 0.41
N PHE A 265 11.73 16.89 1.73
CA PHE A 265 11.08 15.97 2.66
C PHE A 265 9.59 16.26 2.82
N LEU A 266 9.23 17.46 3.28
CA LEU A 266 7.86 17.81 3.69
C LEU A 266 7.14 18.80 2.75
N GLY A 267 7.76 19.18 1.64
CA GLY A 267 7.24 20.29 0.82
C GLY A 267 7.44 21.64 1.49
N PHE A 268 6.81 22.69 0.96
CA PHE A 268 6.90 24.04 1.52
C PHE A 268 5.83 24.31 2.58
N GLU A 269 4.67 23.64 2.46
CA GLU A 269 3.49 23.84 3.31
C GLU A 269 3.14 22.60 4.15
N GLY A 270 3.96 21.54 4.15
CA GLY A 270 3.63 20.28 4.82
C GLY A 270 2.62 19.42 4.04
N ASP A 271 2.37 19.77 2.78
CA ASP A 271 1.40 19.13 1.88
C ASP A 271 1.82 17.73 1.41
N LYS A 272 3.09 17.36 1.66
CA LYS A 272 3.63 16.05 1.35
C LYS A 272 3.67 15.17 2.60
N VAL A 273 3.09 13.97 2.49
CA VAL A 273 3.26 12.93 3.52
C VAL A 273 4.69 12.38 3.45
N PRO A 274 5.50 12.50 4.52
CA PRO A 274 6.88 12.06 4.53
C PRO A 274 6.98 10.55 4.72
N ASP A 275 8.06 9.97 4.18
CA ASP A 275 8.48 8.59 4.46
C ASP A 275 9.84 8.61 5.16
N ILE A 276 9.94 7.92 6.30
CA ILE A 276 11.19 7.81 7.08
C ILE A 276 11.81 6.44 6.81
N ASP A 277 12.72 6.41 5.84
CA ASP A 277 13.43 5.20 5.44
C ASP A 277 14.64 4.94 6.34
N LEU A 278 14.70 3.75 6.96
CA LEU A 278 15.83 3.29 7.77
C LEU A 278 16.36 1.95 7.23
N ASN A 279 17.65 1.89 6.91
CA ASN A 279 18.28 0.64 6.48
C ASN A 279 18.86 -0.11 7.67
N PHE A 280 18.05 -0.97 8.28
CA PHE A 280 18.52 -1.95 9.26
C PHE A 280 19.26 -3.11 8.58
N SER A 281 20.18 -3.76 9.29
CA SER A 281 20.71 -5.06 8.88
C SER A 281 19.57 -6.06 8.69
N GLY A 282 19.66 -6.93 7.68
CA GLY A 282 18.70 -8.01 7.45
C GLY A 282 18.51 -8.92 8.66
N ASP A 283 19.57 -9.13 9.45
CA ASP A 283 19.54 -9.93 10.69
C ASP A 283 18.78 -9.22 11.83
N TYR A 284 18.62 -7.89 11.74
CA TYR A 284 18.03 -7.06 12.78
C TYR A 284 16.63 -6.55 12.41
N GLN A 285 16.28 -6.50 11.13
CA GLN A 285 15.02 -5.95 10.62
C GLN A 285 13.79 -6.48 11.37
N ALA A 286 13.69 -7.79 11.57
CA ALA A 286 12.57 -8.40 12.29
C ALA A 286 12.48 -7.96 13.78
N LYS A 287 13.62 -7.70 14.43
CA LYS A 287 13.66 -7.17 15.80
C LYS A 287 13.23 -5.71 15.84
N ALA A 288 13.65 -4.90 14.86
CA ALA A 288 13.21 -3.52 14.72
C ALA A 288 11.69 -3.45 14.52
N HIS A 289 11.12 -4.31 13.66
CA HIS A 289 9.67 -4.39 13.47
C HIS A 289 8.95 -4.79 14.75
N LYS A 290 9.45 -5.79 15.48
CA LYS A 290 8.84 -6.18 16.76
C LYS A 290 8.89 -5.07 17.80
N TYR A 291 9.94 -4.26 17.80
CA TYR A 291 10.06 -3.14 18.73
C TYR A 291 8.99 -2.06 18.48
N THR A 292 8.45 -1.92 17.26
CA THR A 292 7.33 -0.99 17.03
C THR A 292 6.06 -1.45 17.76
N GLU A 293 5.85 -2.76 17.93
CA GLU A 293 4.75 -3.29 18.75
C GLU A 293 4.89 -2.92 20.23
N GLU A 294 6.12 -2.83 20.74
CA GLU A 294 6.38 -2.40 22.12
C GLU A 294 6.14 -0.88 22.30
N LEU A 295 6.42 -0.10 21.26
CA LEU A 295 6.28 1.36 21.28
C LEU A 295 4.83 1.83 21.08
N PHE A 296 4.10 1.21 20.16
CA PHE A 296 2.73 1.62 19.80
C PHE A 296 1.66 0.69 20.38
N GLY A 297 2.04 -0.48 20.89
CA GLY A 297 1.11 -1.55 21.22
C GLY A 297 0.84 -2.44 20.01
N ARG A 298 0.80 -3.75 20.25
CA ARG A 298 0.67 -4.78 19.21
C ARG A 298 -0.52 -4.59 18.27
N ASP A 299 -1.65 -4.09 18.78
CA ASP A 299 -2.88 -3.95 18.02
C ASP A 299 -2.94 -2.63 17.19
N ASN A 300 -1.91 -1.79 17.29
CA ASN A 300 -1.82 -0.49 16.61
C ASN A 300 -0.79 -0.47 15.47
N VAL A 301 -0.11 -1.57 15.22
CA VAL A 301 0.89 -1.69 14.15
C VAL A 301 0.59 -2.88 13.26
N PHE A 302 0.69 -2.66 11.95
CA PHE A 302 0.40 -3.69 10.96
C PHE A 302 1.50 -3.69 9.91
N LYS A 303 1.96 -4.87 9.53
CA LYS A 303 2.82 -5.01 8.37
C LYS A 303 1.99 -4.81 7.11
N ALA A 304 2.42 -3.92 6.23
CA ALA A 304 1.71 -3.69 4.99
C ALA A 304 1.63 -4.99 4.15
N GLY A 305 0.43 -5.33 3.72
CA GLY A 305 0.18 -6.48 2.85
C GLY A 305 0.40 -6.12 1.38
N THR A 306 0.81 -7.10 0.58
CA THR A 306 0.92 -6.94 -0.88
C THR A 306 0.00 -7.92 -1.61
N ILE A 307 -0.50 -7.49 -2.77
CA ILE A 307 -1.28 -8.34 -3.67
C ILE A 307 -0.36 -8.76 -4.82
N GLY A 308 -0.01 -10.05 -4.85
CA GLY A 308 0.75 -10.63 -5.94
C GLY A 308 -0.17 -10.99 -7.09
N THR A 309 0.03 -10.39 -8.26
CA THR A 309 -0.78 -10.62 -9.45
C THR A 309 -0.10 -11.57 -10.44
N ILE A 310 -0.86 -12.09 -11.39
CA ILE A 310 -0.32 -12.84 -12.52
C ILE A 310 0.42 -11.86 -13.45
N ALA A 311 1.74 -12.00 -13.52
CA ALA A 311 2.59 -11.28 -14.45
C ALA A 311 2.75 -12.03 -15.78
N ASP A 312 3.23 -11.34 -16.83
CA ASP A 312 3.32 -11.84 -18.21
C ASP A 312 3.92 -13.25 -18.35
N LYS A 313 5.03 -13.52 -17.65
CA LYS A 313 5.71 -14.84 -17.72
C LYS A 313 4.82 -15.96 -17.18
N THR A 314 4.13 -15.72 -16.07
CA THR A 314 3.22 -16.69 -15.45
C THR A 314 1.99 -16.88 -16.33
N ALA A 315 1.41 -15.78 -16.84
CA ALA A 315 0.27 -15.83 -17.75
C ALA A 315 0.60 -16.65 -19.02
N PHE A 316 1.76 -16.41 -19.63
CA PHE A 316 2.21 -17.18 -20.79
C PHE A 316 2.36 -18.67 -20.47
N GLY A 317 2.90 -19.01 -19.29
CA GLY A 317 2.95 -20.39 -18.81
C GLY A 317 1.58 -21.04 -18.70
N TYR A 318 0.57 -20.31 -18.22
CA TYR A 318 -0.81 -20.81 -18.12
C TYR A 318 -1.41 -21.08 -19.50
N VAL A 319 -1.23 -20.15 -20.45
CA VAL A 319 -1.68 -20.34 -21.84
C VAL A 319 -1.00 -21.54 -22.48
N LYS A 320 0.30 -21.75 -22.24
CA LYS A 320 1.03 -22.89 -22.78
C LYS A 320 0.50 -24.22 -22.25
N LYS A 321 0.25 -24.32 -20.94
CA LYS A 321 -0.37 -25.51 -20.34
C LYS A 321 -1.79 -25.75 -20.90
N TYR A 322 -2.58 -24.68 -21.05
CA TYR A 322 -3.90 -24.76 -21.65
C TYR A 322 -3.86 -25.30 -23.09
N ALA A 323 -2.92 -24.79 -23.90
CA ALA A 323 -2.73 -25.22 -25.29
C ALA A 323 -2.23 -26.67 -25.38
N GLU A 324 -1.35 -27.09 -24.49
CA GLU A 324 -0.82 -28.46 -24.43
C GLU A 324 -1.92 -29.49 -24.14
N VAL A 325 -2.77 -29.23 -23.13
CA VAL A 325 -3.89 -30.11 -22.77
C VAL A 325 -4.89 -30.32 -23.90
N ARG A 326 -5.02 -29.33 -24.81
CA ARG A 326 -6.00 -29.31 -25.92
C ARG A 326 -5.37 -29.51 -27.30
N ASP A 327 -4.07 -29.83 -27.37
CA ASP A 327 -3.30 -29.95 -28.61
C ASP A 327 -3.48 -28.75 -29.57
N ILE A 328 -3.50 -27.53 -29.02
CA ILE A 328 -3.66 -26.29 -29.79
C ILE A 328 -2.30 -25.86 -30.35
N GLN A 329 -2.15 -25.97 -31.67
CA GLN A 329 -0.97 -25.49 -32.39
C GLN A 329 -1.20 -24.07 -32.92
N ALA A 330 -0.53 -23.08 -32.32
CA ALA A 330 -0.63 -21.67 -32.73
C ALA A 330 0.70 -20.94 -32.62
N ARG A 331 0.79 -19.76 -33.25
CA ARG A 331 1.98 -18.90 -33.22
C ARG A 331 2.15 -18.29 -31.82
N SER A 332 3.38 -18.02 -31.40
CA SER A 332 3.67 -17.40 -30.10
C SER A 332 2.90 -16.09 -29.86
N GLY A 333 2.74 -15.26 -30.89
CA GLY A 333 1.97 -14.01 -30.79
C GLY A 333 0.49 -14.21 -30.43
N PHE A 334 -0.12 -15.33 -30.81
CA PHE A 334 -1.48 -15.68 -30.39
C PHE A 334 -1.52 -16.03 -28.89
N PHE A 335 -0.55 -16.82 -28.41
CA PHE A 335 -0.45 -17.15 -26.99
C PHE A 335 -0.13 -15.94 -26.12
N GLU A 336 0.72 -15.04 -26.60
CA GLU A 336 1.01 -13.77 -25.92
C GLU A 336 -0.23 -12.86 -25.85
N HIS A 337 -1.02 -12.81 -26.92
CA HIS A 337 -2.29 -12.07 -26.91
C HIS A 337 -3.26 -12.63 -25.88
N LEU A 338 -3.45 -13.96 -25.84
CA LEU A 338 -4.30 -14.61 -24.82
C LEU A 338 -3.80 -14.35 -23.40
N ALA A 339 -2.49 -14.40 -23.18
CA ALA A 339 -1.89 -14.20 -21.86
C ALA A 339 -2.21 -12.81 -21.29
N LYS A 340 -2.24 -11.77 -22.15
CA LYS A 340 -2.55 -10.40 -21.72
C LYS A 340 -3.97 -10.23 -21.19
N GLY A 341 -4.91 -11.11 -21.55
CA GLY A 341 -6.31 -11.00 -21.14
C GLY A 341 -6.56 -11.23 -19.65
N PHE A 342 -5.59 -11.78 -18.91
CA PHE A 342 -5.73 -12.06 -17.48
C PHE A 342 -4.45 -11.74 -16.68
N THR A 343 -3.58 -10.89 -17.22
CA THR A 343 -2.55 -10.27 -16.40
C THR A 343 -3.22 -9.38 -15.34
N ASN A 344 -2.53 -9.13 -14.23
CA ASN A 344 -3.04 -8.37 -13.09
C ASN A 344 -4.16 -9.05 -12.28
N VAL A 345 -4.66 -10.22 -12.68
CA VAL A 345 -5.52 -11.03 -11.82
C VAL A 345 -4.74 -11.42 -10.55
N LYS A 346 -5.38 -11.27 -9.38
CA LYS A 346 -4.78 -11.67 -8.10
C LYS A 346 -4.43 -13.16 -8.12
N ASN A 347 -3.20 -13.47 -7.74
CA ASN A 347 -2.70 -14.85 -7.65
C ASN A 347 -2.36 -15.23 -6.20
N THR A 348 -1.67 -14.34 -5.48
CA THR A 348 -1.20 -14.57 -4.12
C THR A 348 -1.29 -13.31 -3.27
N THR A 349 -1.08 -13.46 -1.97
CA THR A 349 -0.83 -12.35 -1.06
C THR A 349 0.59 -12.46 -0.51
N GLY A 350 1.18 -11.33 -0.18
CA GLY A 350 2.53 -11.26 0.37
C GLY A 350 2.64 -10.20 1.45
N GLN A 351 3.89 -9.95 1.84
CA GLN A 351 4.23 -8.91 2.80
C GLN A 351 5.06 -7.86 2.09
N HIS A 352 4.87 -6.60 2.48
CA HIS A 352 5.76 -5.53 2.10
C HIS A 352 7.18 -5.82 2.65
N PRO A 353 8.26 -5.44 1.94
CA PRO A 353 9.63 -5.76 2.37
C PRO A 353 10.07 -5.08 3.67
N GLY A 354 9.46 -3.94 3.99
CA GLY A 354 9.61 -3.19 5.24
C GLY A 354 8.33 -3.28 6.06
#